data_AF-A0A7S0R6Y9-F1
#
_entry.id   AF-A0A7S0R6Y9-F1
#
_cell.length_a   1.000
_cell.length_b   1.000
_cell.length_c   1.000
_cell.angle_alpha   90.00
_cell.angle_beta   90.00
_cell.angle_gamma   90.00
#
_symmetry.space_group_name_H-M   'P 1'
#
loop_
_entity.id
_entity.type
_entity.pdbx_description
1 polymer ?
#
loop_
_entity_poly.entity_id
_entity_poly.type
_entity_poly.pdbx_seq_one_letter_code
_entity_poly.pdbx_strand_id
1 'polypeptide(L)'
;MADTNMAEGSAAVSLSIVSKYWAELDLESMRTKLDDVGLKIAEHQEEALQNRRKLAETTKDFKRTATEQAIKGVGPLLKQYQDEIDRLTKRAKHGETAFLELYQKLYEAPDPAPVLAAAFETASRVADLEAQCKKMSHELAEYRAESAEIKNQDLTIRKMEEKIRSLEAALEEKGMEVDEVRQQAVAEADAARVAQMQEREQQLTAMLAEAQASLAAMQKLHTTTQNQLFAIQSQSEEERMGRQTELELASSELERAQERLMALEREKLQLKKQLDSGSSAGTPGEGAAAGLHHASTVEETMRQELHTQREVAARLRLEVTSLRRELEQVSSMWEARVEGMRASLGATESHSRALEQELAARPTNAQVEELRAQIRLLQAVGYNSLVDEEGDDEEE
;
A
#
# COMPACT_ATOMS: atom_id res chain seq x y z
N MET A 1 16.50 -43.14 -20.02
CA MET A 1 17.17 -41.83 -19.97
C MET A 1 18.49 -41.93 -19.20
N ALA A 2 18.51 -42.26 -17.90
CA ALA A 2 19.78 -42.44 -17.18
C ALA A 2 20.67 -43.55 -17.80
N ASP A 3 20.13 -44.76 -18.01
CA ASP A 3 20.88 -45.89 -18.60
C ASP A 3 21.34 -45.60 -20.05
N THR A 4 20.58 -44.78 -20.77
CA THR A 4 20.87 -44.39 -22.16
C THR A 4 22.10 -43.48 -22.21
N ASN A 5 22.13 -42.43 -21.38
CA ASN A 5 23.29 -41.53 -21.24
C ASN A 5 24.56 -42.29 -20.80
N MET A 6 24.45 -43.27 -19.88
CA MET A 6 25.63 -44.06 -19.45
C MET A 6 26.17 -44.96 -20.56
N ALA A 7 25.29 -45.58 -21.37
CA ALA A 7 25.70 -46.37 -22.52
C ALA A 7 26.36 -45.51 -23.60
N GLU A 8 25.82 -44.31 -23.87
CA GLU A 8 26.37 -43.35 -24.84
C GLU A 8 27.74 -42.81 -24.41
N GLY A 9 27.93 -42.47 -23.14
CA GLY A 9 29.23 -42.07 -22.59
C GLY A 9 30.29 -43.17 -22.72
N SER A 10 29.91 -44.41 -22.38
CA SER A 10 30.80 -45.58 -22.54
C SER A 10 31.16 -45.85 -24.00
N ALA A 11 30.22 -45.67 -24.92
CA ALA A 11 30.46 -45.80 -26.36
C ALA A 11 31.39 -44.71 -26.91
N ALA A 12 31.23 -43.45 -26.47
CA ALA A 12 32.09 -42.34 -26.87
C ALA A 12 33.54 -42.51 -26.39
N VAL A 13 33.73 -42.95 -25.14
CA VAL A 13 35.06 -43.30 -24.59
C VAL A 13 35.69 -44.45 -25.39
N SER A 14 34.92 -45.51 -25.65
CA SER A 14 35.36 -46.65 -26.45
C SER A 14 35.77 -46.24 -27.88
N LEU A 15 34.99 -45.38 -28.54
CA LEU A 15 35.30 -44.85 -29.86
C LEU A 15 36.56 -43.98 -29.85
N SER A 16 36.77 -43.18 -28.80
CA SER A 16 38.01 -42.39 -28.64
C SER A 16 39.25 -43.29 -28.56
N ILE A 17 39.21 -44.34 -27.73
CA ILE A 17 40.30 -45.30 -27.56
C ILE A 17 40.61 -46.01 -28.88
N VAL A 18 39.59 -46.53 -29.57
CA VAL A 18 39.75 -47.23 -30.85
C VAL A 18 40.27 -46.28 -31.95
N SER A 19 39.77 -45.04 -32.01
CA SER A 19 40.24 -44.05 -32.99
C SER A 19 41.70 -43.65 -32.76
N LYS A 20 42.13 -43.49 -31.50
CA LYS A 20 43.55 -43.22 -31.16
C LYS A 20 44.45 -44.39 -31.57
N TYR A 21 44.07 -45.62 -31.18
CA TYR A 21 44.83 -46.81 -31.50
C TYR A 21 45.08 -46.98 -33.01
N TRP A 22 44.05 -46.82 -33.86
CA TRP A 22 44.22 -46.94 -35.31
C TRP A 22 45.02 -45.79 -35.94
N ALA A 23 44.96 -44.59 -35.36
CA ALA A 23 45.81 -43.48 -35.79
C ALA A 23 47.28 -43.69 -35.41
N GLU A 24 47.56 -44.23 -34.22
CA GLU A 24 48.91 -44.55 -33.75
C GLU A 24 49.52 -45.78 -34.46
N LEU A 25 48.67 -46.74 -34.87
CA LEU A 25 49.09 -47.92 -35.61
C LEU A 25 49.68 -47.58 -37.00
N ASP A 26 49.23 -46.48 -37.60
CA ASP A 26 49.62 -45.96 -38.91
C ASP A 26 49.68 -47.08 -39.97
N LEU A 27 48.50 -47.48 -40.45
CA LEU A 27 48.36 -48.61 -41.38
C LEU A 27 49.18 -48.40 -42.67
N GLU A 28 49.38 -47.16 -43.13
CA GLU A 28 50.13 -46.86 -44.35
C GLU A 28 51.64 -47.04 -44.15
N SER A 29 52.18 -46.58 -43.01
CA SER A 29 53.54 -46.91 -42.56
C SER A 29 53.74 -48.40 -42.33
N MET A 30 52.71 -49.10 -41.81
CA MET A 30 52.74 -50.55 -41.63
C MET A 30 52.75 -51.30 -42.97
N ARG A 31 51.92 -50.91 -43.95
CA ARG A 31 51.91 -51.47 -45.31
C ARG A 31 53.29 -51.39 -45.94
N THR A 32 53.91 -50.21 -45.94
CA THR A 32 55.27 -50.01 -46.48
C THR A 32 56.29 -50.98 -45.87
N LYS A 33 56.23 -51.22 -44.56
CA LYS A 33 57.11 -52.20 -43.87
C LYS A 33 56.80 -53.64 -44.24
N LEU A 34 55.55 -53.97 -44.55
CA LEU A 34 55.13 -55.30 -44.99
C LEU A 34 55.50 -55.56 -46.46
N ASP A 35 55.44 -54.54 -47.32
CA ASP A 35 55.91 -54.59 -48.72
C ASP A 35 57.40 -54.98 -48.76
N ASP A 36 58.24 -54.33 -47.94
CA ASP A 36 59.67 -54.64 -47.77
C ASP A 36 59.91 -56.10 -47.35
N VAL A 37 59.04 -56.68 -46.51
CA VAL A 37 59.13 -58.08 -46.08
C VAL A 37 58.65 -59.02 -47.18
N GLY A 38 57.59 -58.66 -47.92
CA GLY A 38 57.08 -59.40 -49.08
C GLY A 38 58.12 -59.50 -50.20
N LEU A 39 58.82 -58.40 -50.49
CA LEU A 39 59.93 -58.37 -51.46
C LEU A 39 61.07 -59.31 -51.03
N LYS A 40 61.52 -59.23 -49.77
CA LYS A 40 62.56 -60.13 -49.24
C LYS A 40 62.15 -61.60 -49.25
N ILE A 41 60.87 -61.91 -49.04
CA ILE A 41 60.35 -63.28 -49.19
C ILE A 41 60.47 -63.75 -50.64
N ALA A 42 60.13 -62.91 -51.63
CA ALA A 42 60.28 -63.25 -53.04
C ALA A 42 61.75 -63.47 -53.43
N GLU A 43 62.66 -62.60 -52.97
CA GLU A 43 64.11 -62.76 -53.16
C GLU A 43 64.61 -64.09 -52.56
N HIS A 44 64.30 -64.37 -51.29
CA HIS A 44 64.69 -65.62 -50.63
C HIS A 44 64.10 -66.87 -51.32
N GLN A 45 62.87 -66.79 -51.85
CA GLN A 45 62.28 -67.88 -52.62
C GLN A 45 63.04 -68.15 -53.92
N GLU A 46 63.45 -67.11 -54.64
CA GLU A 46 64.28 -67.28 -55.84
C GLU A 46 65.66 -67.86 -55.49
N GLU A 47 66.35 -67.29 -54.50
CA GLU A 47 67.66 -67.79 -54.05
C GLU A 47 67.59 -69.25 -53.61
N ALA A 48 66.57 -69.63 -52.83
CA ALA A 48 66.38 -71.00 -52.39
C ALA A 48 66.15 -71.96 -53.57
N LEU A 49 65.41 -71.54 -54.60
CA LEU A 49 65.22 -72.32 -55.83
C LEU A 49 66.52 -72.46 -56.64
N GLN A 50 67.27 -71.38 -56.81
CA GLN A 50 68.57 -71.41 -57.51
C GLN A 50 69.58 -72.29 -56.76
N ASN A 51 69.69 -72.14 -55.45
CA ASN A 51 70.62 -72.90 -54.60
C ASN A 51 70.23 -74.38 -54.53
N ARG A 52 68.93 -74.72 -54.49
CA ARG A 52 68.45 -76.10 -54.57
C ARG A 52 68.81 -76.76 -55.91
N ARG A 53 68.75 -76.03 -57.03
CA ARG A 53 69.20 -76.53 -58.35
C ARG A 53 70.70 -76.81 -58.36
N LYS A 54 71.53 -75.84 -57.95
CA LYS A 54 73.00 -75.98 -57.82
C LYS A 54 73.39 -77.17 -56.93
N LEU A 55 72.70 -77.36 -55.80
CA LEU A 55 72.93 -78.47 -54.88
C LEU A 55 72.56 -79.83 -55.51
N ALA A 56 71.47 -79.90 -56.27
CA ALA A 56 71.06 -81.12 -56.96
C ALA A 56 72.06 -81.52 -58.08
N GLU A 57 72.57 -80.56 -58.84
CA GLU A 57 73.58 -80.77 -59.88
C GLU A 57 74.91 -81.25 -59.30
N THR A 58 75.47 -80.52 -58.32
CA THR A 58 76.72 -80.91 -57.63
C THR A 58 76.60 -82.28 -56.93
N THR A 59 75.44 -82.59 -56.32
CA THR A 59 75.16 -83.91 -55.74
C THR A 59 75.13 -85.02 -56.81
N LYS A 60 74.59 -84.74 -58.00
CA LYS A 60 74.54 -85.68 -59.12
C LYS A 60 75.93 -85.93 -59.70
N ASP A 61 76.73 -84.89 -59.84
CA ASP A 61 78.11 -85.00 -60.31
C ASP A 61 78.99 -85.77 -59.32
N PHE A 62 78.88 -85.51 -58.01
CA PHE A 62 79.54 -86.31 -56.97
C PHE A 62 79.18 -87.80 -57.08
N LYS A 63 77.89 -88.14 -57.25
CA LYS A 63 77.46 -89.53 -57.45
C LYS A 63 77.99 -90.19 -58.72
N ARG A 64 78.41 -89.40 -59.73
CA ARG A 64 79.03 -89.90 -60.98
C ARG A 64 80.55 -90.11 -60.85
N THR A 65 81.23 -89.31 -60.02
CA THR A 65 82.70 -89.30 -59.92
C THR A 65 83.26 -89.99 -58.67
N ALA A 66 82.45 -90.16 -57.61
CA ALA A 66 82.89 -90.79 -56.36
C ALA A 66 83.05 -92.32 -56.48
N THR A 67 83.94 -92.87 -55.65
CA THR A 67 84.14 -94.33 -55.55
C THR A 67 82.96 -95.00 -54.83
N GLU A 68 82.72 -96.29 -55.14
CA GLU A 68 81.58 -97.04 -54.58
C GLU A 68 81.61 -97.10 -53.03
N GLN A 69 82.79 -97.13 -52.43
CA GLN A 69 82.97 -97.08 -50.98
C GLN A 69 82.58 -95.71 -50.39
N ALA A 70 82.93 -94.61 -51.06
CA ALA A 70 82.53 -93.26 -50.65
C ALA A 70 81.00 -93.07 -50.78
N ILE A 71 80.39 -93.60 -51.84
CA ILE A 71 78.93 -93.58 -52.03
C ILE A 71 78.21 -94.37 -50.92
N LYS A 72 78.73 -95.55 -50.52
CA LYS A 72 78.16 -96.36 -49.43
C LYS A 72 78.28 -95.68 -48.06
N GLY A 73 79.37 -94.97 -47.79
CA GLY A 73 79.56 -94.23 -46.54
C GLY A 73 78.76 -92.92 -46.44
N VAL A 74 78.79 -92.10 -47.49
CA VAL A 74 78.17 -90.77 -47.49
C VAL A 74 76.69 -90.80 -47.86
N GLY A 75 76.23 -91.82 -48.61
CA GLY A 75 74.85 -91.93 -49.11
C GLY A 75 73.75 -91.80 -48.04
N PRO A 76 73.82 -92.51 -46.90
CA PRO A 76 72.83 -92.39 -45.83
C PRO A 76 72.82 -91.00 -45.18
N LEU A 77 74.01 -90.42 -44.94
CA LEU A 77 74.17 -89.08 -44.35
C LEU A 77 73.61 -87.99 -45.28
N LEU A 78 73.95 -88.06 -46.57
CA LEU A 78 73.41 -87.18 -47.61
C LEU A 78 71.87 -87.24 -47.65
N LYS A 79 71.28 -88.42 -47.47
CA LYS A 79 69.82 -88.56 -47.42
C LYS A 79 69.20 -87.90 -46.19
N GLN A 80 69.82 -88.02 -45.01
CA GLN A 80 69.37 -87.30 -43.81
C GLN A 80 69.42 -85.78 -43.98
N TYR A 81 70.49 -85.24 -44.59
CA TYR A 81 70.55 -83.82 -44.94
C TYR A 81 69.47 -83.42 -45.96
N GLN A 82 69.18 -84.26 -46.96
CA GLN A 82 68.09 -84.00 -47.92
C GLN A 82 66.71 -83.97 -47.23
N ASP A 83 66.42 -84.94 -46.38
CA ASP A 83 65.15 -85.01 -45.64
C ASP A 83 64.98 -83.80 -44.72
N GLU A 84 66.05 -83.31 -44.07
CA GLU A 84 66.00 -82.11 -43.22
C GLU A 84 65.90 -80.80 -44.04
N ILE A 85 66.60 -80.68 -45.17
CA ILE A 85 66.44 -79.54 -46.09
C ILE A 85 65.00 -79.47 -46.61
N ASP A 86 64.37 -80.61 -46.92
CA ASP A 86 62.96 -80.64 -47.35
C ASP A 86 61.98 -80.31 -46.22
N ARG A 87 62.28 -80.66 -44.96
CA ARG A 87 61.51 -80.20 -43.78
C ARG A 87 61.62 -78.71 -43.56
N LEU A 88 62.84 -78.16 -43.59
CA LEU A 88 63.09 -76.72 -43.47
C LEU A 88 62.41 -75.95 -44.61
N THR A 89 62.48 -76.45 -45.86
CA THR A 89 61.79 -75.87 -47.01
C THR A 89 60.27 -75.86 -46.82
N LYS A 90 59.68 -76.96 -46.31
CA LYS A 90 58.24 -77.01 -46.02
C LYS A 90 57.82 -76.03 -44.92
N ARG A 91 58.61 -75.92 -43.85
CA ARG A 91 58.36 -74.98 -42.74
C ARG A 91 58.45 -73.52 -43.21
N ALA A 92 59.48 -73.19 -43.98
CA ALA A 92 59.67 -71.85 -44.56
C ALA A 92 58.49 -71.48 -45.46
N LYS A 93 58.17 -72.31 -46.46
CA LYS A 93 57.02 -72.11 -47.34
C LYS A 93 55.70 -71.95 -46.60
N HIS A 94 55.46 -72.72 -45.54
CA HIS A 94 54.23 -72.57 -44.77
C HIS A 94 54.14 -71.20 -44.07
N GLY A 95 55.23 -70.72 -43.47
CA GLY A 95 55.29 -69.39 -42.87
C GLY A 95 55.19 -68.26 -43.89
N GLU A 96 55.87 -68.39 -45.03
CA GLU A 96 55.81 -67.45 -46.16
C GLU A 96 54.39 -67.35 -46.74
N THR A 97 53.72 -68.49 -46.97
CA THR A 97 52.33 -68.51 -47.47
C THR A 97 51.37 -67.87 -46.46
N ALA A 98 51.47 -68.23 -45.17
CA ALA A 98 50.62 -67.65 -44.13
C ALA A 98 50.85 -66.13 -43.95
N PHE A 99 52.10 -65.66 -44.09
CA PHE A 99 52.41 -64.23 -44.11
C PHE A 99 51.77 -63.53 -45.31
N LEU A 100 51.96 -64.06 -46.52
CA LEU A 100 51.42 -63.46 -47.76
C LEU A 100 49.89 -63.43 -47.77
N GLU A 101 49.22 -64.46 -47.24
CA GLU A 101 47.76 -64.50 -47.07
C GLU A 101 47.23 -63.43 -46.10
N LEU A 102 47.96 -63.13 -45.03
CA LEU A 102 47.61 -62.07 -44.08
C LEU A 102 47.92 -60.67 -44.66
N TYR A 103 49.11 -60.52 -45.24
CA TYR A 103 49.57 -59.31 -45.89
C TYR A 103 48.59 -58.84 -46.98
N GLN A 104 48.16 -59.73 -47.88
CA GLN A 104 47.19 -59.38 -48.92
C GLN A 104 45.90 -58.80 -48.33
N LYS A 105 45.33 -59.45 -47.30
CA LYS A 105 44.09 -58.99 -46.65
C LYS A 105 44.26 -57.63 -45.97
N LEU A 106 45.41 -57.38 -45.35
CA LEU A 106 45.71 -56.13 -44.66
C LEU A 106 46.04 -54.98 -45.63
N TYR A 107 46.64 -55.29 -46.78
CA TYR A 107 46.90 -54.34 -47.86
C TYR A 107 45.62 -53.92 -48.57
N GLU A 108 44.72 -54.86 -48.87
CA GLU A 108 43.42 -54.59 -49.49
C GLU A 108 42.42 -53.89 -48.54
N ALA A 109 42.55 -54.07 -47.22
CA ALA A 109 41.66 -53.43 -46.24
C ALA A 109 41.87 -51.91 -46.20
N PRO A 110 40.81 -51.07 -46.35
CA PRO A 110 40.94 -49.62 -46.26
C PRO A 110 41.30 -49.19 -44.83
N ASP A 111 42.06 -48.09 -44.71
CA ASP A 111 42.41 -47.53 -43.40
C ASP A 111 41.16 -47.03 -42.66
N PRO A 112 40.84 -47.56 -41.47
CA PRO A 112 39.70 -47.11 -40.69
C PRO A 112 39.95 -45.79 -39.95
N ALA A 113 41.20 -45.35 -39.74
CA ALA A 113 41.52 -44.21 -38.89
C ALA A 113 40.81 -42.89 -39.30
N PRO A 114 40.72 -42.51 -40.59
CA PRO A 114 40.02 -41.29 -40.99
C PRO A 114 38.50 -41.34 -40.73
N VAL A 115 37.90 -42.52 -40.90
CA VAL A 115 36.46 -42.73 -40.67
C VAL A 115 36.15 -42.76 -39.18
N LEU A 116 37.01 -43.37 -38.36
CA LEU A 116 36.90 -43.38 -36.91
C LEU A 116 37.05 -41.97 -36.32
N ALA A 117 38.00 -41.17 -36.82
CA ALA A 117 38.18 -39.79 -36.39
C ALA A 117 36.95 -38.93 -36.70
N ALA A 118 36.39 -39.04 -37.92
CA ALA A 118 35.16 -38.34 -38.30
C ALA A 118 33.94 -38.84 -37.50
N ALA A 119 33.85 -40.14 -37.20
CA ALA A 119 32.81 -40.71 -36.34
C ALA A 119 32.91 -40.18 -34.90
N PHE A 120 34.13 -40.01 -34.37
CA PHE A 120 34.37 -39.44 -33.05
C PHE A 120 34.00 -37.95 -32.98
N GLU A 121 34.44 -37.15 -33.96
CA GLU A 121 34.08 -35.72 -34.04
C GLU A 121 32.56 -35.51 -34.16
N THR A 122 31.91 -36.30 -35.02
CA THR A 122 30.45 -36.24 -35.19
C THR A 122 29.70 -36.70 -33.94
N ALA A 123 30.15 -37.75 -33.25
CA ALA A 123 29.57 -38.18 -31.98
C ALA A 123 29.69 -37.10 -30.88
N SER A 124 30.86 -36.46 -30.74
CA SER A 124 31.06 -35.34 -29.79
C SER A 124 30.12 -34.19 -30.11
N ARG A 125 30.06 -33.77 -31.38
CA ARG A 125 29.18 -32.68 -31.83
C ARG A 125 27.70 -32.98 -31.63
N VAL A 126 27.27 -34.24 -31.77
CA VAL A 126 25.89 -34.65 -31.47
C VAL A 126 25.62 -34.53 -29.97
N ALA A 127 26.52 -34.98 -29.11
CA ALA A 127 26.38 -34.85 -27.66
C ALA A 127 26.28 -33.37 -27.21
N ASP A 128 27.11 -32.49 -27.77
CA ASP A 128 27.07 -31.05 -27.51
C ASP A 128 25.74 -30.42 -27.94
N LEU A 129 25.26 -30.76 -29.15
CA LEU A 129 23.99 -30.26 -29.67
C LEU A 129 22.80 -30.77 -28.85
N GLU A 130 22.83 -32.04 -28.42
CA GLU A 130 21.80 -32.58 -27.53
C GLU A 130 21.78 -31.90 -26.18
N ALA A 131 22.94 -31.62 -25.57
CA ALA A 131 23.03 -30.87 -24.33
C ALA A 131 22.44 -29.46 -24.48
N GLN A 132 22.75 -28.77 -25.59
CA GLN A 132 22.16 -27.46 -25.90
C GLN A 132 20.65 -27.54 -26.14
N CYS A 133 20.15 -28.55 -26.86
CA CYS A 133 18.71 -28.76 -27.04
C CYS A 133 17.99 -29.08 -25.73
N LYS A 134 18.58 -29.92 -24.86
CA LYS A 134 18.06 -30.21 -23.51
C LYS A 134 17.98 -28.92 -22.67
N LYS A 135 19.02 -28.08 -22.70
CA LYS A 135 19.05 -26.77 -22.01
C LYS A 135 18.00 -25.79 -22.55
N MET A 136 17.95 -25.54 -23.86
CA MET A 136 16.95 -24.64 -24.45
C MET A 136 15.51 -25.14 -24.23
N SER A 137 15.28 -26.45 -24.22
CA SER A 137 13.97 -27.04 -23.90
C SER A 137 13.56 -26.77 -22.45
N HIS A 138 14.52 -26.75 -21.52
CA HIS A 138 14.28 -26.40 -20.11
C HIS A 138 13.95 -24.91 -19.95
N GLU A 139 14.77 -24.01 -20.51
CA GLU A 139 14.54 -22.57 -20.51
C GLU A 139 13.17 -22.22 -21.13
N LEU A 140 12.79 -22.86 -22.23
CA LEU A 140 11.47 -22.72 -22.85
C LEU A 140 10.31 -23.34 -22.04
N ALA A 141 10.59 -24.22 -21.08
CA ALA A 141 9.58 -24.72 -20.14
C ALA A 141 9.39 -23.73 -18.98
N GLU A 142 10.50 -23.18 -18.46
CA GLU A 142 10.50 -22.14 -17.42
C GLU A 142 9.77 -20.88 -17.91
N TYR A 143 10.13 -20.32 -19.08
CA TYR A 143 9.44 -19.16 -19.65
C TYR A 143 7.94 -19.39 -19.93
N ARG A 144 7.54 -20.63 -20.23
CA ARG A 144 6.11 -20.97 -20.38
C ARG A 144 5.40 -21.01 -19.02
N ALA A 145 6.05 -21.52 -17.98
CA ALA A 145 5.51 -21.51 -16.62
C ALA A 145 5.38 -20.08 -16.08
N GLU A 146 6.42 -19.25 -16.22
CA GLU A 146 6.40 -17.83 -15.88
C GLU A 146 5.30 -17.08 -16.66
N SER A 147 5.16 -17.30 -17.97
CA SER A 147 4.09 -16.68 -18.77
C SER A 147 2.69 -17.12 -18.34
N ALA A 148 2.52 -18.34 -17.83
CA ALA A 148 1.24 -18.81 -17.28
C ALA A 148 0.94 -18.15 -15.93
N GLU A 149 1.95 -18.00 -15.07
CA GLU A 149 1.83 -17.34 -13.77
C GLU A 149 1.55 -15.84 -13.90
N ILE A 150 2.23 -15.13 -14.81
CA ILE A 150 1.94 -13.71 -15.11
C ILE A 150 0.47 -13.54 -15.55
N LYS A 151 -0.06 -14.43 -16.39
CA LYS A 151 -1.47 -14.38 -16.81
C LYS A 151 -2.45 -14.64 -15.65
N ASN A 152 -2.06 -15.44 -14.66
CA ASN A 152 -2.84 -15.67 -13.44
C ASN A 152 -2.82 -14.42 -12.53
N GLN A 153 -1.68 -13.76 -12.45
CA GLN A 153 -1.52 -12.49 -11.74
C GLN A 153 -2.35 -11.37 -12.41
N ASP A 154 -2.35 -11.25 -13.75
CA ASP A 154 -3.23 -10.34 -14.50
C ASP A 154 -4.72 -10.56 -14.18
N LEU A 155 -5.17 -11.81 -14.12
CA LEU A 155 -6.55 -12.15 -13.76
C LEU A 155 -6.87 -11.77 -12.29
N THR A 156 -5.89 -11.88 -11.40
CA THR A 156 -6.02 -11.48 -10.00
C THR A 156 -6.07 -9.97 -9.84
N ILE A 157 -5.19 -9.23 -10.55
CA ILE A 157 -5.18 -7.77 -10.59
C ILE A 157 -6.53 -7.25 -11.09
N ARG A 158 -7.06 -7.76 -12.22
CA ARG A 158 -8.38 -7.35 -12.74
C ARG A 158 -9.52 -7.53 -11.73
N LYS A 159 -9.53 -8.65 -10.98
CA LYS A 159 -10.52 -8.89 -9.92
C LYS A 159 -10.37 -7.90 -8.76
N MET A 160 -9.14 -7.52 -8.39
CA MET A 160 -8.91 -6.53 -7.35
C MET A 160 -9.30 -5.12 -7.82
N GLU A 161 -8.99 -4.73 -9.06
CA GLU A 161 -9.46 -3.47 -9.66
C GLU A 161 -10.98 -3.39 -9.75
N GLU A 162 -11.65 -4.48 -10.15
CA GLU A 162 -13.12 -4.55 -10.18
C GLU A 162 -13.72 -4.41 -8.78
N LYS A 163 -13.10 -5.03 -7.77
CA LYS A 163 -13.49 -4.87 -6.36
C LYS A 163 -13.25 -3.45 -5.85
N ILE A 164 -12.15 -2.80 -6.24
CA ILE A 164 -11.86 -1.40 -5.90
C ILE A 164 -12.93 -0.49 -6.52
N ARG A 165 -13.19 -0.60 -7.83
CA ARG A 165 -14.26 0.16 -8.51
C ARG A 165 -15.64 -0.04 -7.87
N SER A 166 -15.97 -1.26 -7.45
CA SER A 166 -17.22 -1.55 -6.74
C SER A 166 -17.29 -0.91 -5.35
N LEU A 167 -16.18 -0.80 -4.64
CA LEU A 167 -16.12 -0.14 -3.33
C LEU A 167 -16.13 1.38 -3.46
N GLU A 168 -15.45 1.93 -4.47
CA GLU A 168 -15.49 3.35 -4.82
C GLU A 168 -16.92 3.81 -5.16
N ALA A 169 -17.62 3.07 -6.03
CA ALA A 169 -19.02 3.36 -6.37
C ALA A 169 -19.94 3.28 -5.15
N ALA A 170 -19.75 2.29 -4.27
CA ALA A 170 -20.54 2.17 -3.03
C ALA A 170 -20.23 3.30 -2.02
N LEU A 171 -19.00 3.81 -1.99
CA LEU A 171 -18.63 4.98 -1.18
C LEU A 171 -19.22 6.29 -1.76
N GLU A 172 -19.25 6.43 -3.09
CA GLU A 172 -19.88 7.56 -3.76
C GLU A 172 -21.41 7.58 -3.53
N GLU A 173 -22.08 6.43 -3.69
CA GLU A 173 -23.51 6.27 -3.37
C GLU A 173 -23.81 6.63 -1.90
N LYS A 174 -22.98 6.16 -0.95
CA LYS A 174 -23.11 6.52 0.47
C LYS A 174 -22.81 7.99 0.75
N GLY A 175 -21.90 8.60 -0.02
CA GLY A 175 -21.65 10.03 0.03
C GLY A 175 -22.88 10.83 -0.39
N MET A 176 -23.50 10.46 -1.52
CA MET A 176 -24.74 11.09 -2.01
C MET A 176 -25.90 10.95 -1.02
N GLU A 177 -26.09 9.77 -0.42
CA GLU A 177 -27.13 9.54 0.60
C GLU A 177 -26.91 10.43 1.86
N VAL A 178 -25.66 10.55 2.33
CA VAL A 178 -25.31 11.41 3.46
C VAL A 178 -25.51 12.90 3.12
N ASP A 179 -25.15 13.33 1.92
CA ASP A 179 -25.35 14.71 1.47
C ASP A 179 -26.84 15.04 1.29
N GLU A 180 -27.66 14.09 0.80
CA GLU A 180 -29.11 14.27 0.71
C GLU A 180 -29.75 14.39 2.10
N VAL A 181 -29.43 13.49 3.04
CA VAL A 181 -29.91 13.56 4.43
C VAL A 181 -29.46 14.86 5.10
N ARG A 182 -28.23 15.31 4.83
CA ARG A 182 -27.71 16.60 5.33
C ARG A 182 -28.48 17.78 4.73
N GLN A 183 -28.80 17.77 3.44
CA GLN A 183 -29.59 18.83 2.80
C GLN A 183 -31.02 18.87 3.35
N GLN A 184 -31.66 17.71 3.53
CA GLN A 184 -32.99 17.60 4.14
C GLN A 184 -32.98 18.16 5.58
N ALA A 185 -32.02 17.76 6.41
CA ALA A 185 -31.90 18.24 7.79
C ALA A 185 -31.65 19.77 7.88
N VAL A 186 -30.88 20.35 6.95
CA VAL A 186 -30.68 21.80 6.86
C VAL A 186 -31.98 22.50 6.44
N ALA A 187 -32.68 21.98 5.44
CA ALA A 187 -33.96 22.53 4.99
C ALA A 187 -35.05 22.48 6.09
N GLU A 188 -35.12 21.40 6.86
CA GLU A 188 -36.00 21.27 8.03
C GLU A 188 -35.65 22.29 9.13
N ALA A 189 -34.35 22.46 9.44
CA ALA A 189 -33.90 23.43 10.44
C ALA A 189 -34.20 24.88 10.03
N ASP A 190 -33.99 25.23 8.75
CA ASP A 190 -34.33 26.54 8.22
C ASP A 190 -35.85 26.77 8.18
N ALA A 191 -36.64 25.76 7.79
CA ALA A 191 -38.10 25.85 7.83
C ALA A 191 -38.64 26.06 9.25
N ALA A 192 -38.10 25.33 10.24
CA ALA A 192 -38.45 25.51 11.65
C ALA A 192 -38.08 26.91 12.16
N ARG A 193 -36.92 27.44 11.76
CA ARG A 193 -36.47 28.79 12.08
C ARG A 193 -37.37 29.87 11.46
N VAL A 194 -37.80 29.70 10.21
CA VAL A 194 -38.75 30.62 9.55
C VAL A 194 -40.10 30.58 10.28
N ALA A 195 -40.61 29.40 10.63
CA ALA A 195 -41.87 29.27 11.38
C ALA A 195 -41.80 29.98 12.74
N GLN A 196 -40.71 29.80 13.50
CA GLN A 196 -40.51 30.49 14.78
C GLN A 196 -40.44 32.03 14.62
N MET A 197 -39.79 32.51 13.56
CA MET A 197 -39.75 33.95 13.27
C MET A 197 -41.13 34.50 12.90
N GLN A 198 -41.91 33.78 12.09
CA GLN A 198 -43.28 34.15 11.73
C GLN A 198 -44.21 34.18 12.95
N GLU A 199 -44.12 33.18 13.85
CA GLU A 199 -44.90 33.18 15.10
C GLU A 199 -44.54 34.40 15.97
N ARG A 200 -43.25 34.69 16.12
CA ARG A 200 -42.78 35.88 16.85
C ARG A 200 -43.23 37.19 16.21
N GLU A 201 -43.22 37.28 14.88
CA GLU A 201 -43.73 38.44 14.15
C GLU A 201 -45.23 38.63 14.37
N GLN A 202 -46.02 37.55 14.32
CA GLN A 202 -47.46 37.58 14.63
C GLN A 202 -47.73 38.03 16.08
N GLN A 203 -46.98 37.50 17.07
CA GLN A 203 -47.08 37.91 18.47
C GLN A 203 -46.76 39.42 18.65
N LEU A 204 -45.66 39.89 18.06
CA LEU A 204 -45.28 41.31 18.11
C LEU A 204 -46.31 42.21 17.41
N THR A 205 -46.90 41.75 16.30
CA THR A 205 -47.94 42.48 15.56
C THR A 205 -49.23 42.57 16.37
N ALA A 206 -49.61 41.50 17.08
CA ALA A 206 -50.75 41.49 17.99
C ALA A 206 -50.54 42.43 19.19
N MET A 207 -49.36 42.38 19.83
CA MET A 207 -49.01 43.32 20.91
C MET A 207 -49.00 44.78 20.44
N LEU A 208 -48.51 45.04 19.23
CA LEU A 208 -48.50 46.39 18.64
C LEU A 208 -49.92 46.88 18.34
N ALA A 209 -50.80 46.01 17.83
CA ALA A 209 -52.21 46.34 17.63
C ALA A 209 -52.95 46.61 18.96
N GLU A 210 -52.67 45.84 20.02
CA GLU A 210 -53.21 46.08 21.37
C GLU A 210 -52.69 47.39 21.97
N ALA A 211 -51.39 47.68 21.83
CA ALA A 211 -50.80 48.94 22.25
C ALA A 211 -51.40 50.15 21.49
N GLN A 212 -51.63 50.02 20.18
CA GLN A 212 -52.33 51.04 19.39
C GLN A 212 -53.79 51.22 19.81
N ALA A 213 -54.51 50.12 20.07
CA ALA A 213 -55.90 50.16 20.53
C ALA A 213 -56.02 50.83 21.92
N SER A 214 -55.13 50.51 22.86
CA SER A 214 -55.08 51.15 24.18
C SER A 214 -54.68 52.63 24.11
N LEU A 215 -53.75 53.00 23.22
CA LEU A 215 -53.42 54.41 22.96
C LEU A 215 -54.63 55.17 22.40
N ALA A 216 -55.34 54.60 21.42
CA ALA A 216 -56.54 55.21 20.86
C ALA A 216 -57.67 55.33 21.90
N ALA A 217 -57.82 54.32 22.78
CA ALA A 217 -58.75 54.39 23.92
C ALA A 217 -58.37 55.49 24.91
N MET A 218 -57.07 55.65 25.23
CA MET A 218 -56.57 56.73 26.09
C MET A 218 -56.74 58.11 25.44
N GLN A 219 -56.52 58.26 24.14
CA GLN A 219 -56.79 59.50 23.40
C GLN A 219 -58.29 59.85 23.39
N LYS A 220 -59.17 58.84 23.21
CA LYS A 220 -60.62 59.03 23.30
C LYS A 220 -61.06 59.39 24.72
N LEU A 221 -60.47 58.77 25.75
CA LEU A 221 -60.73 59.10 27.15
C LEU A 221 -60.25 60.53 27.45
N HIS A 222 -59.05 60.90 27.01
CA HIS A 222 -58.46 62.24 27.22
C HIS A 222 -59.27 63.34 26.54
N THR A 223 -59.71 63.14 25.30
CA THR A 223 -60.61 64.10 24.62
C THR A 223 -61.98 64.17 25.30
N THR A 224 -62.50 63.06 25.82
CA THR A 224 -63.75 63.05 26.61
C THR A 224 -63.59 63.82 27.93
N THR A 225 -62.51 63.61 28.69
CA THR A 225 -62.27 64.33 29.95
C THR A 225 -61.90 65.79 29.72
N GLN A 226 -61.19 66.13 28.65
CA GLN A 226 -60.93 67.51 28.23
C GLN A 226 -62.24 68.24 27.87
N ASN A 227 -63.14 67.59 27.13
CA ASN A 227 -64.47 68.14 26.83
C ASN A 227 -65.33 68.32 28.09
N GLN A 228 -65.27 67.37 29.03
CA GLN A 228 -65.93 67.50 30.34
C GLN A 228 -65.36 68.65 31.17
N LEU A 229 -64.03 68.81 31.21
CA LEU A 229 -63.38 69.94 31.88
C LEU A 229 -63.79 71.27 31.25
N PHE A 230 -63.84 71.37 29.92
CA PHE A 230 -64.30 72.57 29.24
C PHE A 230 -65.79 72.86 29.51
N ALA A 231 -66.64 71.83 29.55
CA ALA A 231 -68.04 71.98 29.94
C ALA A 231 -68.21 72.45 31.39
N ILE A 232 -67.44 71.90 32.34
CA ILE A 232 -67.44 72.33 33.75
C ILE A 232 -66.88 73.76 33.89
N GLN A 233 -65.84 74.12 33.13
CA GLN A 233 -65.33 75.49 33.08
C GLN A 233 -66.37 76.45 32.54
N SER A 234 -67.03 76.12 31.41
CA SER A 234 -68.12 76.92 30.84
C SER A 234 -69.30 77.06 31.81
N GLN A 235 -69.70 75.99 32.50
CA GLN A 235 -70.76 76.04 33.52
C GLN A 235 -70.34 76.88 34.73
N SER A 236 -69.08 76.77 35.19
CA SER A 236 -68.54 77.60 36.27
C SER A 236 -68.44 79.07 35.88
N GLU A 237 -68.11 79.38 34.63
CA GLU A 237 -68.12 80.73 34.09
C GLU A 237 -69.56 81.26 33.94
N GLU A 238 -70.50 80.45 33.46
CA GLU A 238 -71.92 80.78 33.36
C GLU A 238 -72.53 81.00 34.75
N GLU A 239 -72.26 80.14 35.73
CA GLU A 239 -72.61 80.35 37.15
C GLU A 239 -71.95 81.61 37.72
N ARG A 240 -70.68 81.89 37.39
CA ARG A 240 -69.98 83.10 37.86
C ARG A 240 -70.59 84.35 37.27
N MET A 241 -70.96 84.33 35.99
CA MET A 241 -71.65 85.44 35.32
C MET A 241 -73.08 85.59 35.83
N GLY A 242 -73.81 84.48 36.07
CA GLY A 242 -75.14 84.47 36.68
C GLY A 242 -75.11 85.04 38.10
N ARG A 243 -74.19 84.58 38.96
CA ARG A 243 -73.97 85.19 40.29
C ARG A 243 -73.56 86.65 40.21
N GLN A 244 -72.83 87.05 39.16
CA GLN A 244 -72.47 88.46 38.96
C GLN A 244 -73.70 89.29 38.57
N THR A 245 -74.58 88.81 37.67
CA THR A 245 -75.83 89.51 37.33
C THR A 245 -76.84 89.47 38.47
N GLU A 246 -76.88 88.42 39.29
CA GLU A 246 -77.61 88.37 40.55
C GLU A 246 -77.08 89.38 41.56
N LEU A 247 -75.75 89.56 41.65
CA LEU A 247 -75.13 90.60 42.48
C LEU A 247 -75.39 92.01 41.95
N GLU A 248 -75.42 92.23 40.64
CA GLU A 248 -75.78 93.51 40.00
C GLU A 248 -77.29 93.83 40.16
N LEU A 249 -78.15 92.81 40.05
CA LEU A 249 -79.57 92.95 40.37
C LEU A 249 -79.77 93.23 41.86
N ALA A 250 -79.13 92.46 42.74
CA ALA A 250 -79.18 92.68 44.19
C ALA A 250 -78.55 94.01 44.58
N SER A 251 -77.53 94.53 43.87
CA SER A 251 -76.99 95.87 44.10
C SER A 251 -77.94 96.94 43.60
N SER A 252 -78.63 96.76 42.46
CA SER A 252 -79.66 97.69 42.00
C SER A 252 -80.92 97.67 42.88
N GLU A 253 -81.29 96.51 43.42
CA GLU A 253 -82.34 96.37 44.43
C GLU A 253 -81.89 96.93 45.76
N LEU A 254 -80.62 96.79 46.14
CA LEU A 254 -80.03 97.43 47.32
C LEU A 254 -79.97 98.94 47.16
N GLU A 255 -79.60 99.47 45.99
CA GLU A 255 -79.61 100.91 45.67
C GLU A 255 -81.04 101.45 45.72
N ARG A 256 -82.00 100.78 45.07
CA ARG A 256 -83.43 101.13 45.15
C ARG A 256 -84.00 100.95 46.56
N ALA A 257 -83.52 99.97 47.31
CA ALA A 257 -83.88 99.76 48.70
C ALA A 257 -83.21 100.80 49.60
N GLN A 258 -82.02 101.30 49.26
CA GLN A 258 -81.30 102.40 49.93
C GLN A 258 -81.90 103.76 49.58
N GLU A 259 -82.39 103.99 48.36
CA GLU A 259 -83.22 105.15 48.01
C GLU A 259 -84.51 105.13 48.81
N ARG A 260 -85.18 103.97 48.88
CA ARG A 260 -86.32 103.74 49.79
C ARG A 260 -85.90 103.87 51.24
N LEU A 261 -84.71 103.44 51.66
CA LEU A 261 -84.21 103.54 53.03
C LEU A 261 -83.88 104.99 53.36
N MET A 262 -83.43 105.80 52.40
CA MET A 262 -83.14 107.24 52.52
C MET A 262 -84.40 108.10 52.44
N ALA A 263 -85.47 107.62 51.79
CA ALA A 263 -86.82 108.17 51.89
C ALA A 263 -87.43 107.81 53.25
N LEU A 264 -87.43 106.52 53.59
CA LEU A 264 -87.82 105.99 54.90
C LEU A 264 -86.90 106.49 56.01
N GLU A 265 -85.69 107.00 55.79
CA GLU A 265 -84.82 107.62 56.79
C GLU A 265 -85.07 109.11 56.93
N ARG A 266 -85.69 109.76 55.95
CA ARG A 266 -86.32 111.06 56.18
C ARG A 266 -87.58 110.88 57.04
N GLU A 267 -88.42 109.89 56.75
CA GLU A 267 -89.61 109.55 57.54
C GLU A 267 -89.25 108.93 58.92
N LYS A 268 -88.16 108.18 59.00
CA LYS A 268 -87.61 107.63 60.24
C LYS A 268 -86.75 108.65 60.97
N LEU A 269 -86.21 109.72 60.39
CA LEU A 269 -85.72 110.85 61.19
C LEU A 269 -86.90 111.56 61.91
N GLN A 270 -88.13 111.45 61.38
CA GLN A 270 -89.34 111.87 62.09
C GLN A 270 -89.81 110.82 63.12
N LEU A 271 -89.63 109.50 62.88
CA LEU A 271 -90.13 108.42 63.76
C LEU A 271 -89.09 107.77 64.72
N LYS A 272 -87.78 107.89 64.48
CA LYS A 272 -86.67 107.56 65.41
C LYS A 272 -86.39 108.70 66.41
N LYS A 273 -87.25 109.71 66.45
CA LYS A 273 -87.47 110.50 67.67
C LYS A 273 -88.36 109.76 68.69
N GLN A 274 -88.85 108.55 68.37
CA GLN A 274 -89.77 107.77 69.20
C GLN A 274 -89.32 106.33 69.54
N LEU A 275 -88.18 105.83 69.04
CA LEU A 275 -87.74 104.47 69.39
C LEU A 275 -86.22 104.29 69.41
N ASP A 276 -85.65 104.63 70.56
CA ASP A 276 -84.41 104.04 71.09
C ASP A 276 -84.59 102.53 71.36
N SER A 277 -83.45 101.82 71.50
CA SER A 277 -83.28 100.35 71.72
C SER A 277 -83.51 99.44 70.49
N GLY A 278 -82.66 98.46 70.15
CA GLY A 278 -81.24 98.24 70.51
C GLY A 278 -80.73 96.79 70.24
N SER A 279 -79.49 96.63 69.71
CA SER A 279 -78.54 95.48 69.92
C SER A 279 -78.91 94.05 69.40
N SER A 280 -78.03 93.08 69.04
CA SER A 280 -76.61 92.95 68.58
C SER A 280 -76.27 91.48 68.12
N ALA A 281 -75.12 91.24 67.44
CA ALA A 281 -74.25 90.01 67.33
C ALA A 281 -74.84 88.61 66.93
N GLY A 282 -74.12 87.56 66.46
CA GLY A 282 -72.72 87.36 66.00
C GLY A 282 -72.31 85.86 65.73
N THR A 283 -71.41 85.60 64.75
CA THR A 283 -70.20 84.69 64.72
C THR A 283 -70.30 83.11 64.72
N PRO A 284 -69.22 82.25 64.80
CA PRO A 284 -68.63 81.49 63.64
C PRO A 284 -68.06 80.01 63.88
N GLY A 285 -67.30 79.43 62.92
CA GLY A 285 -66.25 78.35 63.08
C GLY A 285 -66.57 76.88 62.69
N GLU A 286 -65.67 75.87 62.53
CA GLU A 286 -64.19 75.79 62.24
C GLU A 286 -63.68 74.29 62.07
N GLY A 287 -62.60 74.01 61.28
CA GLY A 287 -61.64 72.83 61.34
C GLY A 287 -62.07 71.38 60.95
N ALA A 288 -61.19 70.34 60.82
CA ALA A 288 -59.73 70.19 60.51
C ALA A 288 -59.26 68.68 60.37
N ALA A 289 -58.08 68.41 59.75
CA ALA A 289 -57.12 67.27 59.92
C ALA A 289 -57.54 65.78 59.65
N ALA A 290 -56.84 64.90 58.89
CA ALA A 290 -55.48 64.28 58.94
C ALA A 290 -55.38 62.94 59.73
N GLY A 291 -54.55 61.92 59.40
CA GLY A 291 -53.70 61.68 58.20
C GLY A 291 -52.33 60.99 58.45
N LEU A 292 -52.22 59.64 58.65
CA LEU A 292 -50.93 58.94 58.87
C LEU A 292 -50.93 57.41 58.63
N HIS A 293 -50.09 56.85 57.73
CA HIS A 293 -49.63 55.43 57.69
C HIS A 293 -48.63 55.20 56.50
N HIS A 294 -47.31 55.08 56.74
CA HIS A 294 -46.34 54.77 55.65
C HIS A 294 -45.01 54.07 56.04
N ALA A 295 -44.81 53.66 57.29
CA ALA A 295 -43.51 53.14 57.75
C ALA A 295 -43.32 51.60 57.62
N SER A 296 -44.40 50.82 57.53
CA SER A 296 -44.34 49.36 57.68
C SER A 296 -43.93 48.57 56.44
N THR A 297 -44.03 49.17 55.25
CA THR A 297 -43.92 48.46 53.96
C THR A 297 -42.48 48.32 53.44
N VAL A 298 -41.54 49.11 53.96
CA VAL A 298 -40.16 49.19 53.42
C VAL A 298 -39.23 48.11 53.98
N GLU A 299 -39.46 47.62 55.21
CA GLU A 299 -38.63 46.56 55.79
C GLU A 299 -38.88 45.17 55.19
N GLU A 300 -40.09 44.93 54.67
CA GLU A 300 -40.52 43.61 54.21
C GLU A 300 -39.98 43.30 52.80
N THR A 301 -39.94 44.31 51.91
CA THR A 301 -39.35 44.18 50.57
C THR A 301 -37.85 43.88 50.64
N MET A 302 -37.11 44.59 51.50
CA MET A 302 -35.65 44.43 51.64
C MET A 302 -35.23 43.03 52.14
N ARG A 303 -36.08 42.36 52.93
CA ARG A 303 -35.85 40.96 53.36
C ARG A 303 -36.02 39.96 52.21
N GLN A 304 -36.96 40.21 51.29
CA GLN A 304 -37.21 39.34 50.14
C GLN A 304 -36.07 39.43 49.11
N GLU A 305 -35.56 40.63 48.83
CA GLU A 305 -34.39 40.83 47.95
C GLU A 305 -33.13 40.13 48.48
N LEU A 306 -32.90 40.17 49.80
CA LEU A 306 -31.79 39.45 50.46
C LEU A 306 -31.94 37.92 50.43
N HIS A 307 -33.14 37.40 50.16
CA HIS A 307 -33.36 35.96 50.00
C HIS A 307 -33.04 35.52 48.57
N THR A 308 -33.59 36.20 47.56
CA THR A 308 -33.35 35.89 46.14
C THR A 308 -31.87 36.05 45.76
N GLN A 309 -31.19 37.08 46.29
CA GLN A 309 -29.73 37.26 46.16
C GLN A 309 -28.93 36.03 46.65
N ARG A 310 -29.34 35.39 47.76
CA ARG A 310 -28.66 34.21 48.30
C ARG A 310 -28.91 32.96 47.46
N GLU A 311 -30.11 32.79 46.93
CA GLU A 311 -30.44 31.67 46.04
C GLU A 311 -29.67 31.74 44.72
N VAL A 312 -29.60 32.92 44.10
CA VAL A 312 -28.80 33.15 42.88
C VAL A 312 -27.31 32.88 43.15
N ALA A 313 -26.77 33.37 44.27
CA ALA A 313 -25.39 33.10 44.67
C ALA A 313 -25.10 31.60 44.93
N ALA A 314 -26.09 30.84 45.39
CA ALA A 314 -25.96 29.39 45.56
C ALA A 314 -25.97 28.63 44.21
N ARG A 315 -26.85 29.02 43.27
CA ARG A 315 -26.90 28.44 41.92
C ARG A 315 -25.61 28.69 41.14
N LEU A 316 -25.14 29.94 41.12
CA LEU A 316 -23.88 30.30 40.45
C LEU A 316 -22.66 29.55 41.02
N ARG A 317 -22.63 29.27 42.33
CA ARG A 317 -21.57 28.43 42.93
C ARG A 317 -21.61 26.99 42.43
N LEU A 318 -22.80 26.39 42.31
CA LEU A 318 -22.97 25.04 41.78
C LEU A 318 -22.55 24.96 40.31
N GLU A 319 -22.98 25.91 39.48
CA GLU A 319 -22.59 26.01 38.07
C GLU A 319 -21.06 26.16 37.92
N VAL A 320 -20.42 27.05 38.69
CA VAL A 320 -18.96 27.20 38.71
C VAL A 320 -18.26 25.91 39.12
N THR A 321 -18.81 25.13 40.07
CA THR A 321 -18.24 23.81 40.41
C THR A 321 -18.44 22.76 39.31
N SER A 322 -19.56 22.75 38.60
CA SER A 322 -19.76 21.83 37.46
C SER A 322 -18.83 22.15 36.31
N LEU A 323 -18.75 23.42 35.91
CA LEU A 323 -17.87 23.88 34.83
C LEU A 323 -16.39 23.62 35.13
N ARG A 324 -15.96 23.74 36.39
CA ARG A 324 -14.60 23.35 36.80
C ARG A 324 -14.36 21.85 36.64
N ARG A 325 -15.31 21.01 37.09
CA ARG A 325 -15.23 19.56 36.95
C ARG A 325 -15.21 19.12 35.48
N GLU A 326 -16.00 19.76 34.63
CA GLU A 326 -16.03 19.52 33.19
C GLU A 326 -14.73 19.95 32.51
N LEU A 327 -14.20 21.13 32.86
CA LEU A 327 -12.90 21.60 32.37
C LEU A 327 -11.76 20.66 32.77
N GLU A 328 -11.76 20.17 34.01
CA GLU A 328 -10.75 19.24 34.53
C GLU A 328 -10.85 17.85 33.89
N GLN A 329 -12.07 17.35 33.63
CA GLN A 329 -12.29 16.14 32.82
C GLN A 329 -11.80 16.29 31.38
N VAL A 330 -12.08 17.44 30.74
CA VAL A 330 -11.62 17.73 29.38
C VAL A 330 -10.09 17.86 29.34
N SER A 331 -9.46 18.55 30.31
CA SER A 331 -7.99 18.65 30.42
C SER A 331 -7.37 17.26 30.55
N SER A 332 -7.84 16.45 31.50
CA SER A 332 -7.35 15.08 31.72
C SER A 332 -7.50 14.18 30.48
N MET A 333 -8.61 14.30 29.75
CA MET A 333 -8.83 13.59 28.48
C MET A 333 -7.82 14.02 27.39
N TRP A 334 -7.55 15.32 27.26
CA TRP A 334 -6.56 15.82 26.30
C TRP A 334 -5.13 15.48 26.69
N GLU A 335 -4.78 15.53 27.98
CA GLU A 335 -3.49 15.10 28.52
C GLU A 335 -3.26 13.61 28.22
N ALA A 336 -4.23 12.74 28.52
CA ALA A 336 -4.16 11.31 28.19
C ALA A 336 -4.02 11.06 26.67
N ARG A 337 -4.72 11.84 25.84
CA ARG A 337 -4.61 11.75 24.38
C ARG A 337 -3.25 12.22 23.86
N VAL A 338 -2.69 13.30 24.41
CA VAL A 338 -1.35 13.81 24.06
C VAL A 338 -0.29 12.80 24.47
N GLU A 339 -0.39 12.20 25.65
CA GLU A 339 0.56 11.19 26.11
C GLU A 339 0.46 9.89 25.30
N GLY A 340 -0.75 9.46 24.93
CA GLY A 340 -0.95 8.36 23.98
C GLY A 340 -0.32 8.62 22.61
N MET A 341 -0.47 9.83 22.06
CA MET A 341 0.17 10.21 20.79
C MET A 341 1.70 10.26 20.89
N ARG A 342 2.25 10.77 22.01
CA ARG A 342 3.70 10.75 22.28
C ARG A 342 4.24 9.33 22.38
N ALA A 343 3.55 8.44 23.08
CA ALA A 343 3.92 7.04 23.18
C ALA A 343 3.91 6.35 21.81
N SER A 344 2.89 6.60 20.97
CA SER A 344 2.87 6.07 19.60
C SER A 344 4.00 6.63 18.73
N LEU A 345 4.31 7.93 18.85
CA LEU A 345 5.41 8.56 18.12
C LEU A 345 6.76 7.94 18.52
N GLY A 346 7.04 7.82 19.82
CA GLY A 346 8.25 7.18 20.33
C GLY A 346 8.41 5.72 19.91
N ALA A 347 7.30 4.97 19.83
CA ALA A 347 7.29 3.62 19.28
C ALA A 347 7.61 3.59 17.77
N THR A 348 7.04 4.50 16.98
CA THR A 348 7.37 4.60 15.55
C THR A 348 8.81 5.05 15.29
N GLU A 349 9.35 5.97 16.10
CA GLU A 349 10.75 6.38 16.03
C GLU A 349 11.71 5.24 16.38
N SER A 350 11.41 4.45 17.42
CA SER A 350 12.25 3.31 17.79
C SER A 350 12.23 2.21 16.72
N HIS A 351 11.07 1.98 16.10
CA HIS A 351 10.95 1.06 14.97
C HIS A 351 11.71 1.56 13.72
N SER A 352 11.62 2.85 13.37
CA SER A 352 12.39 3.44 12.27
C SER A 352 13.90 3.28 12.49
N ARG A 353 14.40 3.60 13.70
CA ARG A 353 15.81 3.43 14.05
C ARG A 353 16.27 1.97 13.98
N ALA A 354 15.41 1.01 14.35
CA ALA A 354 15.72 -0.41 14.21
C ALA A 354 15.82 -0.84 12.74
N LEU A 355 14.89 -0.41 11.89
CA LEU A 355 14.94 -0.66 10.44
C LEU A 355 16.14 0.02 9.77
N GLU A 356 16.50 1.24 10.17
CA GLU A 356 17.71 1.94 9.71
C GLU A 356 18.98 1.17 10.09
N GLN A 357 19.05 0.62 11.31
CA GLN A 357 20.16 -0.23 11.74
C GLN A 357 20.22 -1.55 10.96
N GLU A 358 19.08 -2.22 10.72
CA GLU A 358 19.03 -3.41 9.87
C GLU A 358 19.44 -3.12 8.43
N LEU A 359 19.02 -1.99 7.85
CA LEU A 359 19.43 -1.55 6.52
C LEU A 359 20.92 -1.25 6.45
N ALA A 360 21.48 -0.59 7.46
CA ALA A 360 22.92 -0.32 7.55
C ALA A 360 23.77 -1.58 7.80
N ALA A 361 23.20 -2.60 8.45
CA ALA A 361 23.86 -3.89 8.72
C ALA A 361 23.80 -4.86 7.53
N ARG A 362 22.96 -4.61 6.51
CA ARG A 362 22.92 -5.45 5.30
C ARG A 362 24.22 -5.29 4.51
N PRO A 363 24.81 -6.40 4.01
CA PRO A 363 25.99 -6.32 3.18
C PRO A 363 25.69 -5.51 1.92
N THR A 364 26.58 -4.58 1.60
CA THR A 364 26.46 -3.73 0.41
C THR A 364 26.54 -4.58 -0.87
N ASN A 365 25.93 -4.11 -1.96
CA ASN A 365 26.00 -4.83 -3.24
C ASN A 365 27.45 -5.12 -3.68
N ALA A 366 28.40 -4.23 -3.39
CA ALA A 366 29.83 -4.46 -3.63
C ALA A 366 30.37 -5.65 -2.83
N GLN A 367 30.04 -5.77 -1.54
CA GLN A 367 30.43 -6.93 -0.72
C GLN A 367 29.74 -8.22 -1.19
N VAL A 368 28.48 -8.15 -1.65
CA VAL A 368 27.76 -9.30 -2.21
C VAL A 368 28.37 -9.74 -3.55
N GLU A 369 28.79 -8.81 -4.40
CA GLU A 369 29.51 -9.11 -5.64
C GLU A 369 30.92 -9.63 -5.39
N GLU A 370 31.63 -9.09 -4.40
CA GLU A 370 32.93 -9.60 -3.96
C GLU A 370 32.81 -11.04 -3.43
N LEU A 371 31.85 -11.31 -2.54
CA LEU A 371 31.56 -12.68 -2.08
C LEU A 371 31.17 -13.61 -3.23
N ARG A 372 30.39 -13.14 -4.21
CA ARG A 372 30.10 -13.92 -5.43
C ARG A 372 31.34 -14.18 -6.27
N ALA A 373 32.27 -13.22 -6.37
CA ALA A 373 33.53 -13.39 -7.07
C ALA A 373 34.47 -14.36 -6.32
N GLN A 374 34.56 -14.26 -5.00
CA GLN A 374 35.27 -15.20 -4.14
C GLN A 374 34.67 -16.62 -4.22
N ILE A 375 33.35 -16.77 -4.25
CA ILE A 375 32.68 -18.06 -4.44
C ILE A 375 32.98 -18.63 -5.83
N ARG A 376 32.95 -17.82 -6.91
CA ARG A 376 33.35 -18.28 -8.25
C ARG A 376 34.82 -18.69 -8.30
N LEU A 377 35.69 -17.97 -7.60
CA LEU A 377 37.12 -18.31 -7.50
C LEU A 377 37.33 -19.60 -6.70
N LEU A 378 36.63 -19.77 -5.58
CA LEU A 378 36.66 -21.01 -4.78
C LEU A 378 36.01 -22.19 -5.51
N GLN A 379 35.02 -21.95 -6.39
CA GLN A 379 34.51 -22.97 -7.30
C GLN A 379 35.56 -23.32 -8.35
N ALA A 380 36.20 -22.35 -9.02
CA ALA A 380 37.26 -22.61 -9.98
C ALA A 380 38.46 -23.34 -9.34
N VAL A 381 38.90 -22.91 -8.16
CA VAL A 381 39.99 -23.54 -7.39
C VAL A 381 39.57 -24.88 -6.81
N GLY A 382 38.32 -25.07 -6.38
CA GLY A 382 37.82 -26.36 -5.91
C GLY A 382 37.66 -27.38 -7.04
N TYR A 383 37.22 -26.96 -8.22
CA TYR A 383 37.20 -27.79 -9.43
C TYR A 383 38.60 -28.08 -9.95
N ASN A 384 39.55 -27.13 -9.88
CA ASN A 384 40.95 -27.40 -10.19
C ASN A 384 41.59 -28.34 -9.15
N SER A 385 41.35 -28.14 -7.84
CA SER A 385 41.90 -29.00 -6.78
C SER A 385 41.37 -30.43 -6.84
N LEU A 386 40.12 -30.62 -7.28
CA LEU A 386 39.56 -31.95 -7.54
C LEU A 386 40.11 -32.60 -8.83
N VAL A 387 40.65 -31.81 -9.76
CA VAL A 387 41.30 -32.31 -10.99
C VAL A 387 42.80 -32.53 -10.78
N ASP A 388 43.43 -31.74 -9.90
CA ASP A 388 44.85 -31.86 -9.55
C ASP A 388 45.10 -32.96 -8.49
N GLU A 389 44.16 -33.27 -7.59
CA GLU A 389 44.28 -34.41 -6.64
C GLU A 389 43.99 -35.79 -7.28
N GLU A 390 43.27 -35.88 -8.40
CA GLU A 390 43.09 -37.14 -9.16
C GLU A 390 44.26 -37.41 -10.14
N GLY A 391 45.32 -36.59 -10.13
CA GLY A 391 46.40 -36.61 -11.14
C GLY A 391 47.76 -37.17 -10.72
N ASP A 392 48.01 -37.44 -9.43
CA ASP A 392 49.37 -37.73 -8.89
C ASP A 392 49.54 -39.16 -8.30
N ASP A 393 48.50 -40.00 -8.37
CA ASP A 393 48.45 -41.36 -7.79
C ASP A 393 48.67 -42.49 -8.84
N GLU A 394 49.58 -42.32 -9.82
CA GLU A 394 49.91 -43.41 -10.78
C GLU A 394 51.35 -43.40 -11.37
N GLU A 395 52.40 -43.31 -10.53
CA GLU A 395 53.76 -43.78 -10.87
C GLU A 395 54.36 -44.74 -9.80
N GLU A 396 54.04 -46.04 -9.89
CA GLU A 396 54.84 -47.15 -9.31
C GLU A 396 54.89 -48.37 -10.26
#